data_AF-A0A7H2X6E0-F1
#
_entry.id   AF-A0A7H2X6E0-F1
#
_cell.length_a   1.000
_cell.length_b   1.000
_cell.length_c   1.000
_cell.angle_alpha   90.00
_cell.angle_beta   90.00
_cell.angle_gamma   90.00
#
_symmetry.space_group_name_H-M   'P 1'
#
loop_
_entity.id
_entity.type
_entity.pdbx_description
1 polymer ?
#
loop_
_entity_poly.entity_id
_entity_poly.type
_entity_poly.pdbx_seq_one_letter_code
_entity_poly.pdbx_strand_id
1 'polypeptide(L)'
;MKFLSENIEISILKQWLSDDFFEVWVHPQLVTGFNKKDLKTAEFKYIENHHNSCEETSDEYDIVITDYLSGCLAQDSFNLVNEISVKDFMSAVLYSITKLYSSYAAYPFAWNGAYLVKKDNLDFIFSEIYKEFYSLDSEHLKNMLRVFCIELLSDYIDGLNRVNHDKYKEIENYRTDNTYMY
;
A
#
# COMPACT_ATOMS: atom_id res chain seq x y z
N MET A 1 7.29 6.50 -16.09
CA MET A 1 6.52 5.28 -16.12
C MET A 1 5.46 5.41 -17.20
N LYS A 2 5.09 4.35 -17.93
CA LYS A 2 3.89 4.36 -18.79
C LYS A 2 2.68 3.94 -17.96
N PHE A 3 1.63 4.74 -17.90
CA PHE A 3 0.41 4.37 -17.19
C PHE A 3 -0.52 3.57 -18.09
N LEU A 4 -0.91 2.38 -17.64
CA LEU A 4 -1.89 1.56 -18.34
C LEU A 4 -3.30 1.97 -17.92
N SER A 5 -4.16 2.24 -18.90
CA SER A 5 -5.56 2.65 -18.69
C SER A 5 -6.57 1.59 -19.10
N GLU A 6 -6.12 0.35 -19.27
CA GLU A 6 -6.94 -0.80 -19.66
C GLU A 6 -6.78 -1.94 -18.66
N ASN A 7 -7.74 -2.86 -18.68
CA ASN A 7 -7.70 -4.03 -17.80
C ASN A 7 -6.54 -4.94 -18.20
N ILE A 8 -5.81 -5.42 -17.18
CA ILE A 8 -4.76 -6.42 -17.35
C ILE A 8 -5.13 -7.68 -16.57
N GLU A 9 -4.86 -8.85 -17.11
CA GLU A 9 -5.01 -10.09 -16.34
C GLU A 9 -3.85 -10.24 -15.36
N ILE A 10 -4.14 -10.79 -14.18
CA ILE A 10 -3.11 -11.01 -13.17
C ILE A 10 -2.02 -12.00 -13.63
N SER A 11 -2.36 -12.94 -14.50
CA SER A 11 -1.40 -13.83 -15.17
C SER A 11 -0.30 -13.06 -15.90
N ILE A 12 -0.65 -11.95 -16.54
CA ILE A 12 0.29 -11.08 -17.24
C ILE A 12 1.14 -10.31 -16.23
N LEU A 13 0.55 -9.83 -15.14
CA LEU A 13 1.29 -9.15 -14.07
C LEU A 13 2.33 -10.08 -13.42
N LYS A 14 1.97 -11.36 -13.19
CA LYS A 14 2.89 -12.40 -12.71
C LYS A 14 4.06 -12.61 -13.69
N GLN A 15 3.77 -12.64 -14.98
CA GLN A 15 4.81 -12.74 -16.01
C GLN A 15 5.76 -11.54 -15.95
N TRP A 16 5.21 -10.32 -15.92
CA TRP A 16 6.03 -9.10 -15.83
C TRP A 16 6.87 -9.04 -14.56
N LEU A 17 6.33 -9.51 -13.43
CA LEU A 17 7.10 -9.64 -12.19
C LEU A 17 8.27 -10.62 -12.35
N SER A 18 8.07 -11.72 -13.07
CA SER A 18 9.11 -12.76 -13.30
C SER A 18 10.19 -12.30 -14.28
N ASP A 19 9.79 -11.47 -15.26
CA ASP A 19 10.66 -10.91 -16.28
C ASP A 19 11.30 -9.56 -15.84
N ASP A 20 11.10 -9.14 -14.59
CA ASP A 20 11.52 -7.85 -14.03
C ASP A 20 11.07 -6.62 -14.87
N PHE A 21 9.89 -6.71 -15.47
CA PHE A 21 9.33 -5.67 -16.31
C PHE A 21 8.56 -4.63 -15.48
N PHE A 22 9.21 -3.50 -15.21
CA PHE A 22 8.69 -2.44 -14.33
C PHE A 22 8.52 -1.09 -15.03
N GLU A 23 8.34 -1.08 -16.35
CA GLU A 23 8.23 0.16 -17.13
C GLU A 23 6.77 0.67 -17.26
N VAL A 24 5.81 -0.11 -16.74
CA VAL A 24 4.38 0.16 -16.83
C VAL A 24 3.75 0.22 -15.44
N TRP A 25 3.08 1.32 -15.09
CA TRP A 25 2.26 1.40 -13.88
C TRP A 25 0.84 0.94 -14.18
N VAL A 26 0.35 -0.04 -13.41
CA VAL A 26 -1.03 -0.54 -13.50
C VAL A 26 -1.72 -0.28 -12.18
N HIS A 27 -2.75 0.55 -12.18
CA HIS A 27 -3.54 0.74 -10.96
C HIS A 27 -4.21 -0.60 -10.53
N PRO A 28 -4.17 -0.99 -9.25
CA PRO A 28 -4.74 -2.26 -8.77
C PRO A 28 -6.16 -2.56 -9.23
N GLN A 29 -7.01 -1.52 -9.31
CA GLN A 29 -8.39 -1.62 -9.80
C GLN A 29 -8.55 -2.14 -11.24
N LEU A 30 -7.49 -2.05 -12.07
CA LEU A 30 -7.49 -2.51 -13.46
C LEU A 30 -6.99 -3.95 -13.59
N VAL A 31 -6.52 -4.55 -12.50
CA VAL A 31 -6.08 -5.96 -12.50
C VAL A 31 -7.31 -6.87 -12.40
N THR A 32 -7.38 -7.84 -13.31
CA THR A 32 -8.48 -8.80 -13.47
C THR A 32 -7.94 -10.23 -13.47
N GLY A 33 -8.79 -11.24 -13.71
CA GLY A 33 -8.35 -12.64 -13.79
C GLY A 33 -8.21 -13.36 -12.44
N PHE A 34 -8.71 -12.76 -11.34
CA PHE A 34 -8.85 -13.42 -10.04
C PHE A 34 -10.29 -13.30 -9.51
N ASN A 35 -10.69 -14.19 -8.61
CA ASN A 35 -12.02 -14.12 -7.99
C ASN A 35 -11.96 -13.35 -6.68
N LYS A 36 -12.77 -12.29 -6.56
CA LYS A 36 -12.84 -11.48 -5.33
C LYS A 36 -13.26 -12.29 -4.10
N LYS A 37 -13.99 -13.39 -4.27
CA LYS A 37 -14.37 -14.27 -3.15
C LYS A 37 -13.17 -14.98 -2.52
N ASP A 38 -12.08 -15.13 -3.29
CA ASP A 38 -10.89 -15.83 -2.84
C ASP A 38 -10.01 -14.87 -2.00
N LEU A 39 -10.26 -13.55 -2.06
CA LEU A 39 -9.68 -12.57 -1.13
C LEU A 39 -10.03 -12.99 0.30
N LYS A 40 -9.10 -13.66 0.97
CA LYS A 40 -9.20 -13.95 2.40
C LYS A 40 -9.29 -12.62 3.14
N THR A 41 -10.04 -12.60 4.23
CA THR A 41 -10.09 -11.40 5.07
C THR A 41 -8.67 -11.07 5.54
N ALA A 42 -8.33 -9.79 5.51
CA ALA A 42 -7.01 -9.32 5.92
C ALA A 42 -6.62 -9.76 7.35
N GLU A 43 -7.62 -10.05 8.20
CA GLU A 43 -7.46 -10.59 9.55
C GLU A 43 -6.63 -11.87 9.60
N PHE A 44 -6.82 -12.81 8.67
CA PHE A 44 -6.02 -14.05 8.64
C PHE A 44 -4.62 -13.81 8.07
N LYS A 45 -4.50 -12.98 7.02
CA LYS A 45 -3.23 -12.77 6.31
C LYS A 45 -2.21 -11.98 7.10
N TYR A 46 -2.64 -10.94 7.83
CA TYR A 46 -1.72 -10.13 8.63
C TYR A 46 -1.02 -10.98 9.70
N ILE A 47 -1.78 -11.82 10.40
CA ILE A 47 -1.25 -12.74 11.44
C ILE A 47 -0.32 -13.77 10.82
N GLU A 48 -0.73 -14.41 9.72
CA GLU A 48 0.09 -15.43 9.04
C GLU A 48 1.41 -14.83 8.53
N ASN A 49 1.41 -13.64 7.94
CA ASN A 49 2.61 -12.99 7.40
C ASN A 49 3.54 -12.44 8.50
N HIS A 50 3.00 -12.01 9.65
CA HIS A 50 3.82 -11.54 10.77
C HIS A 50 4.59 -12.68 11.47
N HIS A 51 4.07 -13.91 11.39
CA HIS A 51 4.66 -15.08 12.05
C HIS A 51 5.45 -15.99 11.10
N ASN A 52 5.17 -15.95 9.80
CA ASN A 52 5.89 -16.74 8.79
C ASN A 52 6.76 -15.80 7.93
N SER A 53 8.03 -15.68 8.30
CA SER A 53 9.08 -15.01 7.52
C SER A 53 9.56 -15.84 6.32
N CYS A 54 8.66 -16.53 5.62
CA CYS A 54 9.04 -17.23 4.40
C CYS A 54 8.94 -16.25 3.23
N GLU A 55 10.11 -15.87 2.69
CA GLU A 55 10.31 -15.22 1.39
C GLU A 55 9.88 -16.10 0.21
N GLU A 56 8.86 -16.95 0.38
CA GLU A 56 8.26 -17.63 -0.75
C GLU A 56 7.32 -16.65 -1.44
N THR A 57 7.65 -16.32 -2.69
CA THR A 57 6.77 -15.60 -3.62
C THR A 57 5.38 -16.24 -3.55
N SER A 58 4.47 -15.58 -2.84
CA SER A 58 3.14 -16.11 -2.63
C SER A 58 2.35 -15.93 -3.92
N ASP A 59 1.68 -17.00 -4.34
CA ASP A 59 0.81 -16.98 -5.51
C ASP A 59 -0.48 -16.17 -5.30
N GLU A 60 -0.68 -15.63 -4.09
CA GLU A 60 -1.81 -14.78 -3.73
C GLU A 60 -1.82 -13.46 -4.52
N TYR A 61 -2.99 -13.15 -5.08
CA TYR A 61 -3.15 -12.09 -6.08
C TYR A 61 -2.83 -10.69 -5.55
N ASP A 62 -3.17 -10.39 -4.30
CA ASP A 62 -2.86 -9.13 -3.64
C ASP A 62 -1.36 -8.95 -3.38
N ILE A 63 -0.62 -10.03 -3.12
CA ILE A 63 0.83 -10.00 -2.98
C ILE A 63 1.46 -9.72 -4.34
N VAL A 64 1.06 -10.47 -5.38
CA VAL A 64 1.52 -10.26 -6.77
C VAL A 64 1.33 -8.81 -7.22
N ILE A 65 0.15 -8.23 -6.98
CA ILE A 65 -0.14 -6.85 -7.35
C ILE A 65 0.76 -5.87 -6.59
N THR A 66 0.96 -6.11 -5.29
CA THR A 66 1.74 -5.21 -4.44
C THR A 66 3.24 -5.31 -4.72
N ASP A 67 3.76 -6.51 -4.99
CA ASP A 67 5.15 -6.75 -5.37
C ASP A 67 5.48 -6.08 -6.69
N TYR A 68 4.61 -6.22 -7.69
CA TYR A 68 4.78 -5.56 -8.97
C TYR A 68 4.87 -4.03 -8.82
N LEU A 69 3.95 -3.44 -8.06
CA LEU A 69 3.96 -2.00 -7.82
C LEU A 69 5.15 -1.55 -6.98
N SER A 70 5.61 -2.39 -6.05
CA SER A 70 6.84 -2.16 -5.29
C SER A 70 8.07 -2.12 -6.20
N GLY A 71 8.16 -3.03 -7.17
CA GLY A 71 9.21 -3.01 -8.19
C GLY A 71 9.18 -1.74 -9.05
N CYS A 72 7.98 -1.28 -9.43
CA CYS A 72 7.82 0.00 -10.14
C CYS A 72 8.32 1.19 -9.32
N LEU A 73 7.98 1.25 -8.03
CA LEU A 73 8.47 2.29 -7.10
C LEU A 73 9.99 2.22 -6.92
N ALA A 74 10.55 1.02 -6.78
CA ALA A 74 12.00 0.86 -6.65
C ALA A 74 12.73 1.41 -7.88
N GLN A 75 12.29 1.05 -9.08
CA GLN A 75 12.87 1.55 -10.34
C GLN A 75 12.75 3.07 -10.49
N ASP A 76 11.60 3.62 -10.09
CA ASP A 76 11.39 5.06 -10.10
C ASP A 76 12.26 5.80 -9.07
N SER A 77 12.45 5.23 -7.88
CA SER A 77 13.32 5.80 -6.84
C SER A 77 14.80 5.89 -7.28
N PHE A 78 15.24 4.96 -8.14
CA PHE A 78 16.54 4.98 -8.80
C PHE A 78 16.57 5.85 -10.08
N ASN A 79 15.49 6.58 -10.38
CA ASN A 79 15.29 7.45 -11.54
C ASN A 79 15.45 6.75 -12.90
N LEU A 80 15.07 5.46 -12.99
CA LEU A 80 15.29 4.67 -14.20
C LEU A 80 14.20 4.84 -15.27
N VAL A 81 12.97 5.26 -14.92
CA VAL A 81 11.80 5.15 -15.83
C VAL A 81 10.79 6.31 -15.89
N ASN A 82 11.04 7.48 -15.28
CA ASN A 82 10.14 8.66 -15.09
C ASN A 82 9.14 8.55 -13.91
N GLU A 83 8.95 9.68 -13.22
CA GLU A 83 8.30 9.83 -11.89
C GLU A 83 6.84 9.33 -11.80
N ILE A 84 6.59 8.45 -10.82
CA ILE A 84 5.25 8.12 -10.32
C ILE A 84 4.74 9.30 -9.48
N SER A 85 3.50 9.74 -9.72
CA SER A 85 2.94 10.82 -8.90
C SER A 85 2.49 10.30 -7.54
N VAL A 86 2.65 11.13 -6.50
CA VAL A 86 2.15 10.82 -5.14
C VAL A 86 0.65 10.50 -5.13
N LYS A 87 -0.13 11.10 -6.04
CA LYS A 87 -1.58 10.84 -6.13
C LYS A 87 -1.87 9.43 -6.64
N ASP A 88 -1.11 8.97 -7.64
CA ASP A 88 -1.27 7.63 -8.19
C ASP A 88 -0.84 6.57 -7.18
N PHE A 89 0.27 6.82 -6.47
CA PHE A 89 0.72 5.98 -5.35
C PHE A 89 -0.35 5.87 -4.26
N MET A 90 -0.86 7.02 -3.77
CA MET A 90 -1.89 7.05 -2.73
C MET A 90 -3.18 6.35 -3.17
N SER A 91 -3.64 6.57 -4.40
CA SER A 91 -4.81 5.88 -4.93
C SER A 91 -4.60 4.37 -4.98
N ALA A 92 -3.42 3.92 -5.42
CA ALA A 92 -3.10 2.50 -5.51
C ALA A 92 -3.04 1.82 -4.13
N VAL A 93 -2.31 2.39 -3.17
CA VAL A 93 -2.15 1.78 -1.83
C VAL A 93 -3.47 1.74 -1.05
N LEU A 94 -4.27 2.82 -1.11
CA LEU A 94 -5.57 2.83 -0.47
C LEU A 94 -6.49 1.76 -1.07
N TYR A 95 -6.48 1.58 -2.39
CA TYR A 95 -7.24 0.51 -3.04
C TYR A 95 -6.74 -0.89 -2.62
N SER A 96 -5.43 -1.11 -2.60
CA SER A 96 -4.84 -2.39 -2.19
C SER A 96 -5.22 -2.76 -0.75
N ILE A 97 -5.18 -1.79 0.17
CA ILE A 97 -5.56 -2.03 1.57
C ILE A 97 -7.08 -2.22 1.70
N THR A 98 -7.90 -1.31 1.17
CA THR A 98 -9.34 -1.27 1.50
C THR A 98 -10.23 -2.10 0.58
N LYS A 99 -9.76 -2.46 -0.62
CA LYS A 99 -10.52 -3.27 -1.59
C LYS A 99 -9.91 -4.64 -1.84
N LEU A 100 -8.59 -4.76 -1.79
CA LEU A 100 -7.90 -6.04 -1.94
C LEU A 100 -7.48 -6.66 -0.60
N TYR A 101 -7.70 -5.98 0.53
CA TYR A 101 -7.38 -6.51 1.85
C TYR A 101 -5.90 -6.90 1.98
N SER A 102 -5.02 -6.21 1.27
CA SER A 102 -3.59 -6.51 1.24
C SER A 102 -2.87 -5.96 2.46
N SER A 103 -2.43 -6.84 3.35
CA SER A 103 -1.53 -6.48 4.46
C SER A 103 -0.14 -6.13 3.96
N TYR A 104 0.29 -6.70 2.82
CA TYR A 104 1.57 -6.41 2.19
C TYR A 104 1.67 -4.96 1.69
N ALA A 105 0.53 -4.34 1.38
CA ALA A 105 0.49 -2.92 1.04
C ALA A 105 0.77 -2.00 2.24
N ALA A 106 0.65 -2.49 3.48
CA ALA A 106 0.84 -1.68 4.67
C ALA A 106 2.30 -1.54 5.10
N TYR A 107 3.17 -2.51 4.79
CA TYR A 107 4.58 -2.51 5.23
C TYR A 107 5.58 -2.42 4.07
N PRO A 108 5.86 -3.47 3.27
CA PRO A 108 6.84 -3.37 2.18
C PRO A 108 6.53 -2.27 1.16
N PHE A 109 5.25 -2.10 0.82
CA PHE A 109 4.86 -1.07 -0.14
C PHE A 109 4.97 0.35 0.43
N ALA A 110 4.76 0.51 1.74
CA ALA A 110 4.96 1.79 2.43
C ALA A 110 6.44 2.22 2.37
N TRP A 111 7.35 1.30 2.67
CA TRP A 111 8.79 1.54 2.63
C TRP A 111 9.26 1.93 1.23
N ASN A 112 8.84 1.17 0.21
CA ASN A 112 9.19 1.49 -1.18
C ASN A 112 8.59 2.82 -1.65
N GLY A 113 7.47 3.27 -1.07
CA GLY A 113 6.85 4.56 -1.36
C GLY A 113 7.45 5.75 -0.59
N ALA A 114 8.32 5.51 0.39
CA ALA A 114 8.82 6.57 1.29
C ALA A 114 9.59 7.68 0.56
N TYR A 115 10.26 7.38 -0.57
CA TYR A 115 10.96 8.40 -1.38
C TYR A 115 10.02 9.44 -2.00
N LEU A 116 8.72 9.12 -2.14
CA LEU A 116 7.71 10.05 -2.65
C LEU A 116 7.27 11.06 -1.58
N VAL A 117 7.54 10.81 -0.30
CA VAL A 117 7.17 11.68 0.80
C VAL A 117 8.11 12.89 0.83
N LYS A 118 7.53 14.08 0.67
CA LYS A 118 8.26 15.35 0.65
C LYS A 118 7.48 16.37 1.48
N LYS A 119 8.17 17.38 2.00
CA LYS A 119 7.54 18.41 2.86
C LYS A 119 6.34 19.11 2.20
N ASP A 120 6.37 19.29 0.89
CA ASP A 120 5.32 19.94 0.11
C ASP A 120 4.07 19.07 -0.12
N ASN A 121 4.18 17.74 0.00
CA ASN A 121 3.07 16.80 -0.20
C ASN A 121 2.65 16.04 1.07
N LEU A 122 3.42 16.13 2.15
CA LEU A 122 3.21 15.41 3.40
C LEU A 122 1.80 15.59 3.99
N ASP A 123 1.31 16.83 4.05
CA ASP A 123 -0.04 17.12 4.57
C ASP A 123 -1.15 16.54 3.68
N PHE A 124 -0.91 16.49 2.36
CA PHE A 124 -1.83 15.84 1.42
C PHE A 124 -1.87 14.33 1.65
N ILE A 125 -0.70 13.68 1.72
CA ILE A 125 -0.57 12.24 1.99
C ILE A 125 -1.34 11.88 3.26
N PHE A 126 -1.05 12.58 4.37
CA PHE A 126 -1.70 12.31 5.64
C PHE A 126 -3.22 12.53 5.56
N SER A 127 -3.68 13.59 4.89
CA SER A 127 -5.10 13.88 4.76
C SER A 127 -5.88 12.79 4.01
N GLU A 128 -5.28 12.21 2.96
CA GLU A 128 -5.87 11.09 2.22
C GLU A 128 -5.98 9.84 3.09
N ILE A 129 -4.92 9.49 3.83
CA ILE A 129 -4.94 8.35 4.76
C ILE A 129 -6.00 8.56 5.85
N TYR A 130 -6.00 9.73 6.48
CA TYR A 130 -6.91 10.07 7.56
C TYR A 130 -8.37 10.00 7.12
N LYS A 131 -8.68 10.54 5.94
CA LYS A 131 -10.03 10.49 5.36
C LYS A 131 -10.49 9.05 5.13
N GLU A 132 -9.65 8.22 4.53
CA GLU A 132 -10.00 6.82 4.30
C GLU A 132 -10.18 6.08 5.62
N PHE A 133 -9.26 6.24 6.57
CA PHE A 133 -9.30 5.62 7.90
C PHE A 133 -10.64 5.83 8.61
N TYR A 134 -11.15 7.06 8.62
CA TYR A 134 -12.42 7.39 9.29
C TYR A 134 -13.66 6.99 8.50
N SER A 135 -13.53 6.71 7.20
CA SER A 135 -14.64 6.21 6.37
C SER A 135 -14.89 4.71 6.53
N LEU A 136 -13.94 3.98 7.11
CA LEU A 136 -14.03 2.53 7.25
C LEU A 136 -14.87 2.11 8.46
N ASP A 137 -15.66 1.06 8.27
CA ASP A 137 -16.34 0.38 9.38
C ASP A 137 -15.48 -0.77 9.95
N SER A 138 -14.58 -1.34 9.15
CA SER A 138 -13.73 -2.46 9.55
C SER A 138 -12.55 -1.98 10.39
N GLU A 139 -12.53 -2.40 11.66
CA GLU A 139 -11.40 -2.19 12.58
C GLU A 139 -10.08 -2.75 12.05
N HIS A 140 -10.13 -3.88 11.35
CA HIS A 140 -8.94 -4.49 10.79
C HIS A 140 -8.35 -3.65 9.65
N LEU A 141 -9.19 -3.16 8.72
CA LEU A 141 -8.73 -2.26 7.66
C LEU A 141 -8.17 -0.94 8.25
N LYS A 142 -8.78 -0.44 9.33
CA LYS A 142 -8.23 0.69 10.10
C LYS A 142 -6.85 0.39 10.65
N ASN A 143 -6.65 -0.79 11.24
CA ASN A 143 -5.33 -1.19 11.74
C ASN A 143 -4.28 -1.29 10.63
N MET A 144 -4.61 -1.80 9.44
CA MET A 144 -3.67 -1.80 8.32
C MET A 144 -3.34 -0.38 7.84
N LEU A 145 -4.33 0.50 7.70
CA LEU A 145 -4.08 1.91 7.37
C LEU A 145 -3.26 2.63 8.44
N ARG A 146 -3.46 2.27 9.72
CA ARG A 146 -2.63 2.77 10.82
C ARG A 146 -1.18 2.36 10.64
N VAL A 147 -0.91 1.08 10.39
CA VAL A 147 0.46 0.58 10.14
C VAL A 147 1.05 1.30 8.94
N PHE A 148 0.34 1.33 7.81
CA PHE A 148 0.76 2.06 6.61
C PHE A 148 1.13 3.52 6.91
N CYS A 149 0.29 4.22 7.68
CA CYS A 149 0.52 5.62 8.07
C CYS A 149 1.81 5.78 8.87
N ILE A 150 2.02 4.93 9.87
CA ILE A 150 3.20 4.98 10.74
C ILE A 150 4.47 4.67 9.93
N GLU A 151 4.43 3.63 9.11
CA GLU A 151 5.58 3.19 8.32
C GLU A 151 5.97 4.21 7.26
N LEU A 152 5.01 4.68 6.47
CA LEU A 152 5.25 5.65 5.40
C LEU A 152 5.78 6.98 5.95
N LEU A 153 5.23 7.43 7.09
CA LEU A 153 5.49 8.77 7.60
C LEU A 153 6.57 8.83 8.68
N SER A 154 7.05 7.70 9.20
CA SER A 154 7.97 7.59 10.35
C SER A 154 9.07 8.66 10.40
N ASP A 155 9.82 8.84 9.30
CA ASP A 155 10.93 9.80 9.20
C ASP A 155 10.50 11.26 8.93
N TYR A 156 9.21 11.49 8.69
CA TYR A 156 8.66 12.76 8.20
C TYR A 156 7.62 13.40 9.13
N ILE A 157 7.25 12.76 10.24
CA ILE A 157 6.18 13.21 11.16
C ILE A 157 6.37 14.66 11.62
N ASP A 158 7.61 15.06 11.92
CA ASP A 158 7.94 16.42 12.38
C ASP A 158 7.62 17.51 11.33
N GLY A 159 7.44 17.12 10.07
CA GLY A 159 7.06 18.02 8.97
C GLY A 159 5.57 18.34 8.90
N LEU A 160 4.71 17.61 9.63
CA LEU A 160 3.26 17.82 9.58
C LEU A 160 2.87 19.17 10.17
N ASN A 161 1.85 19.81 9.59
CA ASN A 161 1.26 20.97 10.25
C ASN A 161 0.62 20.57 11.59
N ARG A 162 0.42 21.54 12.49
CA ARG A 162 -0.11 21.30 13.84
C ARG A 162 -1.42 20.50 13.85
N VAL A 163 -2.36 20.81 12.95
CA VAL A 163 -3.66 20.15 12.89
C VAL A 163 -3.50 18.67 12.51
N ASN A 164 -2.66 18.39 11.51
CA ASN A 164 -2.40 17.04 11.06
C ASN A 164 -1.55 16.24 12.04
N HIS A 165 -0.65 16.89 12.77
CA HIS A 165 0.13 16.25 13.82
C HIS A 165 -0.77 15.76 14.98
N ASP A 166 -1.75 16.57 15.40
CA ASP A 166 -2.71 16.15 16.44
C ASP A 166 -3.56 14.96 15.96
N LYS A 167 -4.02 15.00 14.70
CA LYS A 167 -4.76 13.90 14.06
C LYS A 167 -3.92 12.64 13.86
N TYR A 168 -2.63 12.79 13.56
CA TYR A 168 -1.72 11.65 13.41
C TYR A 168 -1.66 10.85 14.71
N LYS A 169 -1.59 11.54 15.86
CA LYS A 169 -1.65 10.89 17.17
C LYS A 169 -2.93 10.10 17.40
N GLU A 170 -4.06 10.50 16.81
CA GLU A 170 -5.30 9.71 16.92
C GLU A 170 -5.17 8.36 16.20
N ILE A 171 -4.61 8.36 14.98
CA ILE A 171 -4.32 7.13 14.23
C ILE A 171 -3.27 6.29 14.95
N GLU A 172 -2.16 6.92 15.38
CA GLU A 172 -1.07 6.24 16.08
C GLU A 172 -1.55 5.56 17.36
N ASN A 173 -2.44 6.21 18.12
CA ASN A 173 -3.00 5.70 19.38
C ASN A 173 -4.27 4.86 19.20
N TYR A 174 -4.77 4.68 17.97
CA TYR A 174 -5.89 3.79 17.72
C TYR A 174 -5.54 2.36 18.14
N ARG A 175 -6.41 1.76 18.96
CA ARG A 175 -6.30 0.41 19.50
C ARG A 175 -7.69 -0.23 19.51
N THR A 176 -7.72 -1.53 19.30
CA THR A 176 -8.85 -2.45 19.33
C THR A 176 -8.38 -3.72 20.05
N ASP A 177 -9.32 -4.54 20.52
CA ASP A 177 -9.02 -5.77 21.28
C ASP A 177 -8.13 -6.76 20.50
N ASN A 178 -8.24 -6.75 19.16
CA ASN A 178 -7.43 -7.53 18.23
C ASN A 178 -6.42 -6.66 17.45
N THR A 179 -6.03 -5.50 17.98
CA THR A 179 -4.93 -4.74 17.39
C THR A 179 -3.66 -5.53 17.61
N TYR A 180 -3.25 -6.29 16.58
CA TYR A 180 -1.92 -6.84 16.48
C TYR A 180 -0.94 -5.67 16.52
N MET A 181 -0.40 -5.44 17.72
CA MET A 181 0.65 -4.47 17.96
C MET A 181 1.95 -5.00 17.35
N TYR A 182 2.82 -4.07 16.96
CA TYR A 182 4.26 -4.29 16.99
C TYR A 182 4.71 -4.86 18.33
#